data_AF-A0A1Q7F270-F1
#
_entry.id   AF-A0A1Q7F270-F1
#
_cell.length_a   1.000
_cell.length_b   1.000
_cell.length_c   1.000
_cell.angle_alpha   90.00
_cell.angle_beta   90.00
_cell.angle_gamma   90.00
#
_symmetry.space_group_name_H-M   'P 1'
#
loop_
_entity.id
_entity.type
_entity.pdbx_description
1 polymer ?
#
loop_
_entity_poly.entity_id
_entity_poly.type
_entity_poly.pdbx_seq_one_letter_code
_entity_poly.pdbx_strand_id
1 'polypeptide(L)'
;MKTAARAERGLAAAPLEVMRSGQVSSIPMRFDRRVTTEPQGFAAPAAPDGANAQRELTVFLDRDGVLVRDRPDYVKNWSEVEIVPGSLEALGRLRSAGARVLVATNQSAVGRGIVRREAVDDMHARLADMALRHGARIDGFLVCPHTPDDGCACRKPKPGLLLQAQADRGVDLSTAFMVGDQVSDALAAEAAGCTAILLADRPPATTTPWRVVPSLADAVDLILDASRSPS
;
A
#
# COMPACT_ATOMS: atom_id res chain seq x y z
N MET A 1 -50.87 -20.55 21.17
CA MET A 1 -51.84 -19.87 22.07
C MET A 1 -51.25 -19.91 23.49
N LYS A 2 -51.17 -18.74 24.16
CA LYS A 2 -50.77 -18.49 25.57
C LYS A 2 -49.24 -18.55 25.89
N THR A 3 -48.56 -17.39 25.91
CA THR A 3 -48.25 -16.46 27.07
C THR A 3 -46.99 -16.90 27.83
N ALA A 4 -45.85 -16.17 27.80
CA ALA A 4 -45.51 -14.84 28.32
C ALA A 4 -44.80 -14.88 29.71
N ALA A 5 -43.58 -14.33 29.74
CA ALA A 5 -42.86 -13.64 30.83
C ALA A 5 -42.58 -14.38 32.15
N ARG A 6 -41.34 -14.28 32.67
CA ARG A 6 -40.87 -13.15 33.50
C ARG A 6 -39.45 -13.40 34.03
N ALA A 7 -38.66 -12.32 34.04
CA ALA A 7 -37.32 -12.22 34.62
C ALA A 7 -37.39 -11.55 36.00
N GLU A 8 -36.61 -12.01 36.99
CA GLU A 8 -36.30 -11.32 38.26
C GLU A 8 -34.86 -11.68 38.65
N ARG A 9 -33.88 -10.77 38.50
CA ARG A 9 -33.26 -9.91 39.54
C ARG A 9 -32.84 -10.66 40.83
N GLY A 10 -31.53 -10.77 41.03
CA GLY A 10 -30.91 -11.07 42.32
C GLY A 10 -29.65 -10.21 42.49
N LEU A 11 -29.79 -9.12 43.24
CA LEU A 11 -28.71 -8.27 43.76
C LEU A 11 -28.40 -8.77 45.17
N ALA A 12 -27.15 -9.10 45.47
CA ALA A 12 -26.67 -9.26 46.84
C ALA A 12 -25.25 -8.70 46.96
N ALA A 13 -25.07 -7.81 47.93
CA ALA A 13 -23.86 -7.08 48.21
C ALA A 13 -23.30 -7.47 49.60
N ALA A 14 -22.02 -7.09 49.78
CA ALA A 14 -21.24 -6.89 51.02
C ALA A 14 -20.32 -8.05 51.48
N PRO A 15 -19.25 -7.78 52.28
CA PRO A 15 -18.76 -6.50 52.79
C PRO A 15 -17.27 -6.17 52.54
N LEU A 16 -16.95 -4.95 52.94
CA LEU A 16 -15.68 -4.23 52.97
C LEU A 16 -14.76 -4.76 54.10
N GLU A 17 -13.46 -4.96 53.83
CA GLU A 17 -12.42 -5.03 54.87
C GLU A 17 -11.20 -4.21 54.46
N VAL A 18 -10.65 -3.47 55.41
CA VAL A 18 -9.73 -2.33 55.24
C VAL A 18 -8.43 -2.61 56.00
N MET A 19 -7.30 -2.27 55.34
CA MET A 19 -5.95 -1.97 55.89
C MET A 19 -5.10 -3.17 56.38
N ARG A 20 -3.78 -3.26 56.15
CA ARG A 20 -2.74 -2.21 56.05
C ARG A 20 -1.41 -2.73 55.48
N SER A 21 -0.68 -1.78 54.87
CA SER A 21 0.79 -1.60 54.79
C SER A 21 1.69 -2.59 54.05
N GLY A 22 2.34 -2.09 52.98
CA GLY A 22 3.53 -2.69 52.36
C GLY A 22 4.03 -1.92 51.13
N GLN A 23 4.75 -0.82 51.36
CA GLN A 23 5.71 -0.12 50.49
C GLN A 23 5.47 -0.07 48.96
N VAL A 24 5.03 1.10 48.48
CA VAL A 24 5.10 1.50 47.07
C VAL A 24 6.48 2.12 46.81
N SER A 25 7.30 1.45 46.00
CA SER A 25 8.51 2.04 45.43
C SER A 25 8.10 2.96 44.28
N SER A 26 8.22 4.26 44.52
CA SER A 26 7.99 5.33 43.54
C SER A 26 9.12 5.41 42.52
N ILE A 27 8.92 4.84 41.34
CA ILE A 27 9.72 5.16 40.15
C ILE A 27 9.04 6.36 39.48
N PRO A 28 9.70 7.52 39.35
CA PRO A 28 9.09 8.67 38.68
C PRO A 28 9.01 8.40 37.18
N MET A 29 7.80 8.21 36.65
CA MET A 29 7.53 8.34 35.22
C MET A 29 7.75 9.81 34.82
N ARG A 30 8.93 10.08 34.26
CA ARG A 30 9.16 11.30 33.49
C ARG A 30 8.37 11.16 32.19
N PHE A 31 7.29 11.93 32.09
CA PHE A 31 6.61 12.19 30.83
C PHE A 31 7.51 13.10 30.00
N ASP A 32 8.43 12.52 29.22
CA ASP A 32 9.17 13.28 28.24
C ASP A 32 8.30 13.50 27.01
N ARG A 33 7.93 14.76 26.82
CA ARG A 33 7.09 15.28 25.77
C ARG A 33 8.02 15.65 24.62
N ARG A 34 8.22 14.72 23.68
CA ARG A 34 8.65 14.96 22.29
C ARG A 34 8.69 13.62 21.54
N VAL A 35 7.57 13.24 20.91
CA VAL A 35 7.65 12.41 19.70
C VAL A 35 8.13 13.35 18.61
N THR A 36 9.45 13.42 18.42
CA THR A 36 10.02 13.97 17.20
C THR A 36 9.64 12.99 16.09
N THR A 37 8.67 13.36 15.26
CA THR A 37 8.46 12.72 13.95
C THR A 37 9.63 13.10 13.06
N GLU A 38 10.75 12.42 13.22
CA GLU A 38 11.79 12.44 12.20
C GLU A 38 11.32 11.59 11.02
N PRO A 39 11.42 12.08 9.77
CA PRO A 39 11.20 11.23 8.61
C PRO A 39 12.38 10.26 8.55
N GLN A 40 12.17 9.01 8.96
CA GLN A 40 13.22 7.99 8.88
C GLN A 40 13.47 7.68 7.41
N GLY A 41 14.66 8.09 6.97
CA GLY A 41 15.13 8.06 5.60
C GLY A 41 15.02 6.69 4.95
N PHE A 42 14.25 6.64 3.87
CA PHE A 42 14.44 5.63 2.84
C PHE A 42 15.73 5.97 2.11
N ALA A 43 16.59 4.96 1.90
CA ALA A 43 17.78 5.11 1.09
C ALA A 43 17.41 5.76 -0.24
N ALA A 44 18.14 6.83 -0.60
CA ALA A 44 18.04 7.43 -1.92
C ALA A 44 18.19 6.32 -2.98
N PRO A 45 17.39 6.34 -4.06
CA PRO A 45 17.55 5.34 -5.11
C PRO A 45 18.99 5.35 -5.61
N ALA A 46 19.55 4.15 -5.84
CA ALA A 46 20.77 4.04 -6.63
C ALA A 46 20.53 4.79 -7.94
N ALA A 47 21.41 5.77 -8.21
CA ALA A 47 21.31 6.65 -9.37
C ALA A 47 21.10 5.81 -10.64
N PRO A 48 20.31 6.28 -11.61
CA PRO A 48 20.15 5.58 -12.87
C PRO A 48 21.53 5.38 -13.51
N ASP A 49 21.84 4.13 -13.89
CA ASP A 49 23.02 3.82 -14.69
C ASP A 49 22.90 4.58 -16.02
N GLY A 50 23.66 5.67 -16.16
CA GLY A 50 23.78 6.41 -17.41
C GLY A 50 22.82 7.60 -17.54
N ALA A 51 23.42 8.76 -17.79
CA ALA A 51 22.76 10.05 -17.95
C ALA A 51 21.85 10.12 -19.20
N ASN A 52 20.56 10.41 -19.00
CA ASN A 52 19.82 11.35 -19.84
C ASN A 52 18.61 11.88 -19.05
N ALA A 53 18.51 13.20 -18.89
CA ALA A 53 17.38 13.88 -18.23
C ALA A 53 16.13 13.91 -19.14
N GLN A 54 15.70 12.74 -19.61
CA GLN A 54 14.40 12.52 -20.24
C GLN A 54 13.36 12.47 -19.12
N ARG A 55 12.14 12.97 -19.34
CA ARG A 55 11.03 12.85 -18.39
C ARG A 55 10.90 11.38 -17.98
N GLU A 56 11.29 11.05 -16.75
CA GLU A 56 11.32 9.67 -16.29
C GLU A 56 9.89 9.16 -16.13
N LEU A 57 9.45 8.34 -17.09
CA LEU A 57 8.19 7.60 -17.01
C LEU A 57 8.12 6.89 -15.65
N THR A 58 7.13 7.26 -14.84
CA THR A 58 6.90 6.63 -13.53
C THR A 58 5.62 5.82 -13.56
N VAL A 59 5.72 4.57 -13.14
CA VAL A 59 4.58 3.66 -13.03
C VAL A 59 4.42 3.24 -11.57
N PHE A 60 3.31 3.66 -10.98
CA PHE A 60 2.85 3.15 -9.70
C PHE A 60 2.06 1.87 -9.91
N LEU A 61 2.30 0.86 -9.08
CA LEU A 61 1.56 -0.41 -9.09
C LEU A 61 0.99 -0.69 -7.71
N ASP A 62 -0.23 -1.21 -7.61
CA ASP A 62 -0.60 -1.93 -6.38
C ASP A 62 0.23 -3.22 -6.24
N ARG A 63 0.27 -3.77 -5.03
CA ARG A 63 0.90 -5.06 -4.76
C ARG A 63 -0.09 -6.19 -4.91
N ASP A 64 -1.11 -6.20 -4.06
CA ASP A 64 -2.11 -7.27 -3.98
C ASP A 64 -3.08 -7.10 -5.16
N GLY A 65 -3.44 -8.19 -5.83
CA GLY A 65 -4.23 -8.18 -7.07
C GLY A 65 -3.45 -7.87 -8.35
N VAL A 66 -2.27 -7.25 -8.25
CA VAL A 66 -1.46 -6.82 -9.41
C VAL A 66 -0.14 -7.60 -9.55
N LEU A 67 0.70 -7.59 -8.52
CA LEU A 67 1.99 -8.31 -8.49
C LEU A 67 1.88 -9.63 -7.71
N VAL A 68 1.14 -9.59 -6.60
CA VAL A 68 0.86 -10.71 -5.71
C VAL A 68 -0.64 -10.97 -5.75
N ARG A 69 -1.08 -12.23 -5.75
CA ARG A 69 -2.51 -12.56 -5.72
C ARG A 69 -3.14 -12.00 -4.45
N ASP A 70 -4.27 -11.31 -4.61
CA ASP A 70 -5.03 -10.82 -3.46
C ASP A 70 -5.62 -11.99 -2.64
N ARG A 71 -5.76 -11.76 -1.34
CA ARG A 71 -6.29 -12.73 -0.39
C ARG A 71 -7.28 -12.06 0.56
N PRO A 72 -8.46 -12.66 0.80
CA PRO A 72 -9.45 -12.09 1.71
C PRO A 72 -8.95 -12.04 3.18
N ASP A 73 -7.98 -12.88 3.54
CA ASP A 73 -7.40 -13.00 4.88
C ASP A 73 -6.01 -12.34 5.01
N TYR A 74 -5.64 -11.49 4.05
CA TYR A 74 -4.33 -10.85 3.90
C TYR A 74 -3.19 -11.83 3.61
N VAL A 75 -2.17 -11.34 2.90
CA VAL A 75 -0.87 -12.02 2.78
C VAL A 75 -0.05 -11.68 4.03
N LYS A 76 0.18 -12.66 4.89
CA LYS A 76 0.75 -12.44 6.24
C LYS A 76 2.24 -12.72 6.34
N ASN A 77 2.78 -13.52 5.42
CA ASN A 77 4.17 -13.92 5.40
C ASN A 77 4.58 -14.34 3.98
N TRP A 78 5.89 -14.50 3.75
CA TRP A 78 6.43 -14.85 2.43
C TRP A 78 5.91 -16.16 1.85
N SER A 79 5.58 -17.16 2.67
CA SER A 79 5.07 -18.44 2.16
C SER A 79 3.66 -18.35 1.58
N GLU A 80 2.93 -17.27 1.89
CA GLU A 80 1.61 -16.97 1.32
C GLU A 80 1.69 -16.10 0.06
N VAL A 81 2.89 -15.64 -0.31
CA VAL A 81 3.09 -14.81 -1.51
C VAL A 81 2.98 -15.70 -2.75
N GLU A 82 1.95 -15.44 -3.55
CA GLU A 82 1.77 -16.04 -4.86
C GLU A 82 1.87 -14.96 -5.93
N ILE A 83 2.85 -15.06 -6.82
CA ILE A 83 3.04 -14.08 -7.89
C ILE A 83 1.93 -14.21 -8.94
N VAL A 84 1.38 -13.07 -9.36
CA VAL A 84 0.44 -13.02 -10.48
C VAL A 84 1.19 -13.41 -11.76
N PRO A 85 0.74 -14.41 -12.55
CA PRO A 85 1.42 -14.84 -13.75
C PRO A 85 1.67 -13.68 -14.74
N GLY A 86 2.88 -13.60 -15.29
CA GLY A 86 3.24 -12.54 -16.25
C GLY A 86 3.62 -11.20 -15.60
N SER A 87 3.41 -11.02 -14.29
CA SER A 87 3.64 -9.73 -13.64
C SER A 87 5.12 -9.33 -13.57
N LEU A 88 6.03 -10.28 -13.34
CA LEU A 88 7.47 -10.02 -13.32
C LEU A 88 8.00 -9.73 -14.72
N GLU A 89 7.49 -10.43 -15.73
CA GLU A 89 7.80 -10.16 -17.13
C GLU A 89 7.34 -8.75 -17.54
N ALA A 90 6.14 -8.34 -17.12
CA ALA A 90 5.62 -6.99 -17.35
C ALA A 90 6.50 -5.92 -16.68
N LEU A 91 6.96 -6.16 -15.44
CA LEU A 91 7.95 -5.29 -14.79
C LEU A 91 9.28 -5.22 -15.56
N GLY A 92 9.75 -6.34 -16.09
CA GLY A 92 10.97 -6.39 -16.91
C GLY A 92 10.86 -5.54 -18.17
N ARG A 93 9.67 -5.49 -18.79
CA ARG A 93 9.38 -4.62 -19.94
C ARG A 93 9.42 -3.14 -19.56
N LEU A 94 8.82 -2.77 -18.43
CA LEU A 94 8.88 -1.40 -17.90
C LEU A 94 10.33 -0.98 -17.61
N ARG A 95 11.12 -1.84 -16.96
CA ARG A 95 12.55 -1.60 -16.71
C ARG A 95 13.32 -1.41 -18.02
N SER A 96 13.06 -2.25 -19.02
CA SER A 96 13.72 -2.17 -20.34
C SER A 96 13.41 -0.87 -21.07
N ALA A 97 12.26 -0.25 -20.78
CA ALA A 97 11.87 1.06 -21.28
C ALA A 97 12.43 2.23 -20.46
N GLY A 98 13.23 1.96 -19.42
CA GLY A 98 13.77 2.98 -18.52
C GLY A 98 12.74 3.56 -17.55
N ALA A 99 11.59 2.90 -17.37
CA ALA A 99 10.57 3.37 -16.45
C ALA A 99 10.99 3.15 -15.00
N ARG A 100 10.66 4.11 -14.14
CA ARG A 100 10.74 3.99 -12.68
C ARG A 100 9.47 3.31 -12.18
N VAL A 101 9.61 2.22 -11.43
CA VAL A 101 8.48 1.46 -10.87
C VAL A 101 8.41 1.63 -9.36
N LEU A 102 7.30 2.16 -8.86
CA LEU A 102 7.02 2.29 -7.43
C LEU A 102 5.79 1.47 -7.06
N VAL A 103 5.86 0.70 -5.98
CA VAL A 103 4.68 -0.04 -5.48
C VAL A 103 3.97 0.81 -4.43
N ALA A 104 2.69 1.12 -4.63
CA ALA A 104 1.86 1.89 -3.69
C ALA A 104 0.72 1.01 -3.15
N THR A 105 0.82 0.60 -1.88
CA THR A 105 -0.04 -0.47 -1.33
C THR A 105 -0.67 -0.11 0.03
N ASN A 106 -1.91 -0.56 0.22
CA ASN A 106 -2.66 -0.46 1.48
C ASN A 106 -2.45 -1.74 2.31
N GLN A 107 -1.67 -1.68 3.38
CA GLN A 107 -1.37 -2.82 4.27
C GLN A 107 -2.07 -2.68 5.63
N SER A 108 -3.41 -2.66 5.62
CA SER A 108 -4.21 -2.48 6.85
C SER A 108 -4.07 -3.61 7.87
N ALA A 109 -3.55 -4.77 7.46
CA ALA A 109 -3.20 -5.85 8.37
C ALA A 109 -2.19 -5.39 9.45
N VAL A 110 -1.35 -4.39 9.14
CA VAL A 110 -0.42 -3.78 10.10
C VAL A 110 -1.17 -2.98 11.15
N GLY A 111 -2.01 -2.02 10.74
CA GLY A 111 -2.82 -1.20 11.66
C GLY A 111 -3.83 -2.02 12.47
N ARG A 112 -4.25 -3.19 11.95
CA ARG A 112 -5.07 -4.16 12.68
C ARG A 112 -4.29 -5.05 13.66
N GLY A 113 -2.95 -4.99 13.66
CA GLY A 113 -2.10 -5.84 14.50
C GLY A 113 -2.03 -7.31 14.06
N ILE A 114 -2.49 -7.64 12.85
CA ILE A 114 -2.48 -9.01 12.29
C ILE A 114 -1.08 -9.38 11.80
N VAL A 115 -0.38 -8.41 11.19
CA VAL A 115 0.96 -8.58 10.64
C VAL A 115 1.86 -7.47 11.19
N ARG A 116 3.09 -7.81 11.61
CA ARG A 116 4.04 -6.78 12.03
C ARG A 116 4.61 -6.04 10.83
N ARG A 117 4.97 -4.77 11.02
CA ARG A 117 5.54 -3.96 9.95
C ARG A 117 6.79 -4.60 9.33
N GLU A 118 7.65 -5.18 10.17
CA GLU A 118 8.90 -5.81 9.74
C GLU A 118 8.66 -7.04 8.85
N ALA A 119 7.55 -7.76 9.05
CA ALA A 119 7.18 -8.88 8.20
C ALA A 119 6.73 -8.40 6.81
N VAL A 120 6.05 -7.25 6.73
CA VAL A 120 5.72 -6.62 5.45
C VAL A 120 6.98 -6.16 4.73
N ASP A 121 7.90 -5.51 5.45
CA ASP A 121 9.16 -5.04 4.88
C ASP A 121 10.05 -6.21 4.39
N ASP A 122 10.11 -7.35 5.10
CA ASP A 122 10.79 -8.58 4.65
C ASP A 122 10.15 -9.15 3.38
N MET A 123 8.82 -9.21 3.30
CA MET A 123 8.12 -9.63 2.07
C MET A 123 8.44 -8.70 0.90
N HIS A 124 8.48 -7.39 1.11
CA HIS A 124 8.84 -6.41 0.07
C HIS A 124 10.28 -6.57 -0.39
N ALA A 125 11.22 -6.79 0.52
CA ALA A 125 12.62 -7.04 0.17
C ALA A 125 12.78 -8.30 -0.69
N ARG A 126 12.13 -9.39 -0.30
CA ARG A 126 12.14 -10.65 -1.08
C ARG A 126 11.44 -10.52 -2.42
N LEU A 127 10.36 -9.74 -2.51
CA LEU A 127 9.67 -9.46 -3.76
C LEU A 127 10.56 -8.67 -4.72
N ALA A 128 11.27 -7.65 -4.24
CA ALA A 128 12.21 -6.87 -5.04
C ALA A 128 13.39 -7.73 -5.54
N ASP A 129 13.95 -8.56 -4.65
CA ASP A 129 15.02 -9.50 -4.99
C ASP A 129 14.56 -10.56 -6.02
N MET A 130 13.34 -11.08 -5.87
CA MET A 130 12.73 -11.94 -6.88
C MET A 130 12.55 -11.21 -8.23
N ALA A 131 12.05 -9.98 -8.23
CA ALA A 131 11.93 -9.19 -9.46
C ALA A 131 13.29 -8.98 -10.14
N LEU A 132 14.33 -8.64 -9.38
CA LEU A 132 15.70 -8.47 -9.89
C LEU A 132 16.22 -9.74 -10.57
N ARG A 133 16.03 -10.92 -9.96
CA ARG A 133 16.42 -12.21 -10.58
C ARG A 133 15.69 -12.49 -11.90
N HIS A 134 14.50 -11.92 -12.09
CA HIS A 134 13.71 -12.05 -13.31
C HIS A 134 13.93 -10.90 -14.30
N GLY A 135 15.00 -10.09 -14.13
CA GLY A 135 15.32 -8.99 -15.03
C GLY A 135 14.39 -7.77 -14.88
N ALA A 136 13.59 -7.72 -13.82
CA ALA A 136 12.74 -6.61 -13.44
C ALA A 136 13.37 -5.77 -12.33
N ARG A 137 12.79 -4.61 -12.01
CA ARG A 137 13.21 -3.78 -10.88
C ARG A 137 11.98 -3.12 -10.25
N ILE A 138 11.99 -3.07 -8.91
CA ILE A 138 11.07 -2.24 -8.12
C ILE A 138 11.93 -1.19 -7.42
N ASP A 139 11.67 0.08 -7.67
CA ASP A 139 12.48 1.20 -7.18
C ASP A 139 12.05 1.68 -5.78
N GLY A 140 10.91 1.21 -5.28
CA GLY A 140 10.48 1.49 -3.92
C GLY A 140 9.09 0.98 -3.60
N PHE A 141 8.81 0.91 -2.30
CA PHE A 141 7.50 0.59 -1.75
C PHE A 141 6.99 1.78 -0.92
N LEU A 142 5.77 2.19 -1.20
CA LEU A 142 5.00 3.22 -0.51
C LEU A 142 3.85 2.50 0.19
N VAL A 143 3.85 2.51 1.52
CA VAL A 143 3.00 1.62 2.31
C VAL A 143 2.12 2.45 3.23
N CYS A 144 0.80 2.28 3.11
CA CYS A 144 -0.14 2.74 4.12
C CYS A 144 -0.43 1.60 5.11
N PRO A 145 0.03 1.66 6.37
CA PRO A 145 -0.25 0.62 7.37
C PRO A 145 -1.65 0.75 7.99
N HIS A 146 -2.30 1.89 7.80
CA HIS A 146 -3.50 2.29 8.53
C HIS A 146 -4.76 1.50 8.16
N THR A 147 -5.65 1.39 9.14
CA THR A 147 -7.01 0.89 8.98
C THR A 147 -7.89 1.94 8.26
N PRO A 148 -9.09 1.55 7.77
CA PRO A 148 -10.04 2.51 7.21
C PRO A 148 -10.45 3.64 8.16
N ASP A 149 -10.48 3.36 9.47
CA ASP A 149 -11.04 4.27 10.48
C ASP A 149 -10.00 5.26 11.03
N ASP A 150 -8.72 5.05 10.74
CA ASP A 150 -7.61 5.88 11.27
C ASP A 150 -7.58 7.30 10.68
N GLY A 151 -8.38 7.58 9.64
CA GLY A 151 -8.48 8.92 9.05
C GLY A 151 -7.22 9.44 8.34
N CYS A 152 -6.18 8.62 8.18
CA CYS A 152 -4.90 9.01 7.59
C CYS A 152 -5.01 9.58 6.17
N ALA A 153 -4.00 10.34 5.70
CA ALA A 153 -3.96 10.91 4.36
C ALA A 153 -3.43 9.94 3.28
N CYS A 154 -2.74 8.87 3.68
CA CYS A 154 -2.03 7.98 2.76
C CYS A 154 -2.88 6.81 2.23
N ARG A 155 -3.92 6.37 2.94
CA ARG A 155 -4.74 5.21 2.53
C ARG A 155 -5.49 5.51 1.23
N LYS A 156 -5.22 4.74 0.16
CA LYS A 156 -6.01 4.78 -1.08
C LYS A 156 -7.49 4.52 -0.72
N PRO A 157 -8.46 5.35 -1.17
CA PRO A 157 -8.44 6.21 -2.36
C PRO A 157 -7.81 7.60 -2.19
N LYS A 158 -7.25 7.95 -1.02
CA LYS A 158 -6.54 9.22 -0.87
C LYS A 158 -5.20 9.17 -1.63
N PRO A 159 -4.75 10.28 -2.22
CA PRO A 159 -3.54 10.31 -3.06
C PRO A 159 -2.23 10.36 -2.27
N GLY A 160 -2.27 10.27 -0.93
CA GLY A 160 -1.12 10.61 -0.09
C GLY A 160 0.17 9.83 -0.38
N LEU A 161 0.09 8.54 -0.74
CA LEU A 161 1.27 7.76 -1.13
C LEU A 161 1.90 8.28 -2.43
N LEU A 162 1.08 8.68 -3.40
CA LEU A 162 1.53 9.17 -4.71
C LEU A 162 2.13 10.58 -4.56
N LEU A 163 1.47 11.45 -3.78
CA LEU A 163 1.99 12.77 -3.42
C LEU A 163 3.29 12.68 -2.63
N GLN A 164 3.43 11.68 -1.76
CA GLN A 164 4.69 11.40 -1.06
C GLN A 164 5.81 11.09 -2.07
N ALA A 165 5.56 10.27 -3.10
CA ALA A 165 6.55 9.99 -4.12
C ALA A 165 6.95 11.23 -4.93
N GLN A 166 6.01 12.14 -5.20
CA GLN A 166 6.31 13.43 -5.80
C GLN A 166 7.27 14.24 -4.92
N ALA A 167 6.96 14.38 -3.62
CA ALA A 167 7.77 15.15 -2.69
C ALA A 167 9.16 14.53 -2.44
N ASP A 168 9.22 13.23 -2.18
CA ASP A 168 10.43 12.54 -1.74
C ASP A 168 11.35 12.16 -2.91
N ARG A 169 10.78 11.96 -4.11
CA ARG A 169 11.50 11.37 -5.26
C ARG A 169 11.39 12.19 -6.53
N GLY A 170 10.75 13.35 -6.50
CA GLY A 170 10.62 14.25 -7.66
C GLY A 170 9.81 13.64 -8.81
N VAL A 171 8.84 12.77 -8.51
CA VAL A 171 7.97 12.16 -9.54
C VAL A 171 7.06 13.22 -10.15
N ASP A 172 7.05 13.33 -11.48
CA ASP A 172 6.07 14.13 -12.22
C ASP A 172 4.76 13.34 -12.39
N LEU A 173 3.84 13.53 -11.45
CA LEU A 173 2.54 12.84 -11.42
C LEU A 173 1.69 13.06 -12.68
N SER A 174 1.87 14.19 -13.38
CA SER A 174 1.10 14.49 -14.60
C SER A 174 1.42 13.56 -15.78
N THR A 175 2.58 12.90 -15.72
CA THR A 175 3.05 11.92 -16.70
C THR A 175 3.11 10.50 -16.14
N ALA A 176 2.74 10.33 -14.87
CA ALA A 176 2.79 9.05 -14.19
C ALA A 176 1.50 8.24 -14.39
N PHE A 177 1.65 6.93 -14.30
CA PHE A 177 0.54 5.98 -14.36
C PHE A 177 0.37 5.30 -13.00
N MET A 178 -0.87 4.97 -12.63
CA MET A 178 -1.17 4.09 -11.51
C MET A 178 -1.97 2.91 -12.03
N VAL A 179 -1.45 1.70 -11.81
CA VAL A 179 -2.12 0.44 -12.15
C VAL A 179 -2.55 -0.27 -10.86
N GLY A 180 -3.82 -0.58 -10.75
CA GLY A 180 -4.40 -1.27 -9.60
C GLY A 180 -5.59 -2.12 -10.01
N ASP A 181 -6.01 -3.06 -9.17
CA ASP A 181 -7.20 -3.90 -9.39
C ASP A 181 -8.43 -3.37 -8.61
N GLN A 182 -8.23 -2.42 -7.70
CA GLN A 182 -9.30 -1.85 -6.90
C GLN A 182 -9.68 -0.46 -7.39
N VAL A 183 -10.97 -0.13 -7.26
CA VAL A 183 -11.49 1.23 -7.52
C VAL A 183 -10.75 2.28 -6.70
N SER A 184 -10.28 1.92 -5.49
CA SER A 184 -9.50 2.83 -4.66
C SER A 184 -8.18 3.28 -5.32
N ASP A 185 -7.58 2.46 -6.18
CA ASP A 185 -6.33 2.79 -6.87
C ASP A 185 -6.56 3.83 -7.94
N ALA A 186 -7.59 3.62 -8.75
CA ALA A 186 -7.98 4.53 -9.79
C ALA A 186 -8.39 5.90 -9.23
N LEU A 187 -9.12 5.92 -8.11
CA LEU A 187 -9.47 7.16 -7.42
C LEU A 187 -8.25 7.87 -6.81
N ALA A 188 -7.29 7.14 -6.25
CA ALA A 188 -6.06 7.73 -5.72
C ALA A 188 -5.22 8.36 -6.85
N ALA A 189 -5.16 7.70 -8.00
CA ALA A 189 -4.50 8.20 -9.19
C ALA A 189 -5.13 9.49 -9.71
N GLU A 190 -6.46 9.49 -9.86
CA GLU A 190 -7.22 10.65 -10.31
C GLU A 190 -7.04 11.85 -9.36
N ALA A 191 -7.14 11.61 -8.05
CA ALA A 191 -6.93 12.64 -7.05
C ALA A 191 -5.48 13.17 -7.01
N ALA A 192 -4.51 12.38 -7.47
CA ALA A 192 -3.10 12.77 -7.59
C ALA A 192 -2.76 13.43 -8.93
N GLY A 193 -3.67 13.41 -9.91
CA GLY A 193 -3.41 13.86 -11.28
C GLY A 193 -2.63 12.86 -12.15
N CYS A 194 -2.59 11.58 -11.75
CA CYS A 194 -1.98 10.50 -12.51
C CYS A 194 -2.98 9.86 -13.48
N THR A 195 -2.47 9.22 -14.54
CA THR A 195 -3.32 8.37 -15.41
C THR A 195 -3.67 7.07 -14.70
N ALA A 196 -4.97 6.80 -14.53
CA ALA A 196 -5.48 5.59 -13.89
C ALA A 196 -5.67 4.45 -14.91
N ILE A 197 -5.12 3.27 -14.58
CA ILE A 197 -5.39 2.01 -15.28
C ILE A 197 -5.93 1.00 -14.25
N LEU A 198 -7.16 0.54 -14.47
CA LEU A 198 -7.82 -0.45 -13.62
C LEU A 198 -7.70 -1.84 -14.26
N LEU A 199 -7.23 -2.81 -13.48
CA LEU A 199 -7.21 -4.21 -13.88
C LEU A 199 -8.58 -4.85 -13.59
N ALA A 200 -9.31 -5.19 -14.64
CA ALA A 200 -10.59 -5.90 -14.54
C ALA A 200 -10.96 -6.57 -15.86
N ASP A 201 -11.62 -7.72 -15.80
CA ASP A 201 -12.14 -8.42 -16.99
C ASP A 201 -13.20 -7.61 -17.74
N ARG A 202 -13.89 -6.73 -17.03
CA ARG A 202 -14.94 -5.87 -17.58
C ARG A 202 -14.85 -4.47 -16.98
N PRO A 203 -15.19 -3.43 -17.76
CA PRO A 203 -15.29 -2.09 -17.22
C PRO A 203 -16.35 -2.01 -16.12
N PRO A 204 -16.18 -1.10 -15.14
CA PRO A 204 -17.22 -0.81 -14.16
C PRO A 204 -18.49 -0.33 -14.88
N ALA A 205 -19.65 -0.54 -14.25
CA ALA A 205 -20.94 -0.18 -14.85
C ALA A 205 -21.11 1.33 -15.08
N THR A 206 -20.26 2.14 -14.46
CA THR A 206 -20.22 3.60 -14.59
C THR A 206 -19.18 4.03 -15.62
N THR A 207 -19.50 5.05 -16.42
CA THR A 207 -18.51 5.71 -17.26
C THR A 207 -17.43 6.34 -16.38
N THR A 208 -16.18 5.95 -16.61
CA THR A 208 -15.01 6.47 -15.88
C THR A 208 -13.97 6.94 -16.90
N PRO A 209 -13.08 7.88 -16.53
CA PRO A 209 -11.97 8.27 -17.40
C PRO A 209 -10.85 7.23 -17.46
N TRP A 210 -10.93 6.18 -16.64
CA TRP A 210 -9.87 5.19 -16.44
C TRP A 210 -9.76 4.26 -17.65
N ARG A 211 -8.53 3.85 -17.97
CA ARG A 211 -8.33 2.71 -18.88
C ARG A 211 -8.64 1.43 -18.11
N VAL A 212 -9.36 0.49 -18.71
CA VAL A 212 -9.64 -0.81 -18.11
C VAL A 212 -9.07 -1.89 -19.00
N VAL A 213 -8.26 -2.76 -18.42
CA VAL A 213 -7.58 -3.86 -19.11
C VAL A 213 -7.58 -5.10 -18.22
N PRO A 214 -7.51 -6.33 -18.78
CA PRO A 214 -7.66 -7.53 -17.97
C PRO A 214 -6.38 -7.94 -17.23
N SER A 215 -5.21 -7.40 -17.62
CA SER A 215 -3.94 -7.79 -17.01
C SER A 215 -2.92 -6.67 -16.91
N LEU A 216 -1.90 -6.88 -16.06
CA LEU A 216 -0.75 -5.97 -15.99
C LEU A 216 0.03 -5.93 -17.31
N ALA A 217 0.07 -7.01 -18.09
CA ALA A 217 0.75 -7.02 -19.37
C ALA A 217 0.09 -6.06 -20.36
N ASP A 218 -1.25 -6.06 -20.44
CA ASP A 218 -2.02 -5.15 -21.27
C ASP A 218 -1.89 -3.70 -20.79
N ALA A 219 -1.82 -3.49 -19.46
CA ALA A 219 -1.57 -2.16 -18.91
C ALA A 219 -0.20 -1.63 -19.35
N VAL A 220 0.83 -2.49 -19.32
CA VAL A 220 2.18 -2.13 -19.78
C VAL A 220 2.19 -1.83 -21.28
N ASP A 221 1.44 -2.55 -22.11
CA ASP A 221 1.29 -2.22 -23.54
C ASP A 221 0.79 -0.78 -23.72
N LEU A 222 -0.32 -0.44 -23.05
CA LEU A 222 -0.89 0.90 -23.11
C LEU A 222 0.07 1.99 -22.62
N ILE A 223 0.78 1.74 -21.52
CA ILE A 223 1.75 2.69 -20.96
C ILE A 223 2.89 2.95 -21.95
N LEU A 224 3.45 1.88 -22.51
CA LEU A 224 4.59 1.99 -23.42
C LEU A 224 4.19 2.66 -24.74
N ASP A 225 3.00 2.37 -25.27
CA ASP A 225 2.49 3.01 -26.48
C ASP A 225 2.22 4.51 -26.26
N ALA A 226 1.63 4.87 -25.12
CA ALA A 226 1.42 6.27 -24.74
C ALA A 226 2.75 7.03 -24.59
N SER A 227 3.77 6.38 -24.04
CA SER A 227 5.10 7.00 -23.83
C SER A 227 5.89 7.24 -25.13
N ARG A 228 5.56 6.52 -26.22
CA ARG A 228 6.24 6.64 -27.52
C ARG A 228 5.66 7.71 -28.43
N SER A 229 4.45 8.18 -28.15
CA SER A 229 3.76 9.16 -28.99
C SER A 229 4.19 10.58 -28.58
N PRO A 230 4.98 11.31 -29.40
CA PRO A 230 5.32 12.69 -29.10
C PRO A 230 4.05 13.54 -29.14
N SER A 231 3.83 14.28 -28.04
CA SER A 231 2.78 15.31 -27.95
C SER A 231 3.04 16.46 -28.92
#